data_AF-A0A5C3MR67-F1
#
_entry.id   AF-A0A5C3MR67-F1
#
_cell.length_a   1.000
_cell.length_b   1.000
_cell.length_c   1.000
_cell.angle_alpha   90.00
_cell.angle_beta   90.00
_cell.angle_gamma   90.00
#
_symmetry.space_group_name_H-M   'P 1'
#
loop_
_entity.id
_entity.type
_entity.pdbx_description
1 polymer ?
#
loop_
_entity_poly.entity_id
_entity_poly.type
_entity_poly.pdbx_seq_one_letter_code
_entity_poly.pdbx_strand_id
1 'polypeptide(L)'
;LLPSLLTYISVYHFIAATRELTPKQRSWLLTTVASAVVTLASLPFVWDYLRSRGDVAQVRSSPHLAYMTNRIFQGYLIADISMGLIYYREQVGLLTGWVHHSLYIFVVELAIRRSWAHIFCFCGIMELPTFILSIASLNPALRSNVTFAVSFFATRIVLHVVLIVSYLLPYNRVNATQGSFIPAALLSLIFPMHAVWFAGCVKGFIKRHRAKVPAATFIAIEISAEPVPTP
;
A
#
# COMPACT_ATOMS: atom_id res chain seq x y z
N LEU A 1 6.18 -21.54 0.03
CA LEU A 1 5.44 -20.90 1.13
C LEU A 1 6.19 -21.05 2.46
N LEU A 2 6.42 -22.28 2.94
CA LEU A 2 7.14 -22.50 4.20
C LEU A 2 8.53 -21.82 4.24
N PRO A 3 9.38 -21.90 3.20
CA PRO A 3 10.69 -21.23 3.24
C PRO A 3 10.60 -19.72 3.39
N SER A 4 9.67 -19.06 2.69
CA SER A 4 9.49 -17.60 2.78
C SER A 4 8.95 -17.19 4.15
N LEU A 5 7.98 -17.92 4.70
CA LEU A 5 7.46 -17.69 6.05
C LEU A 5 8.57 -17.77 7.11
N LEU A 6 9.35 -18.86 7.10
CA LEU A 6 10.45 -19.04 8.03
C LEU A 6 11.50 -17.94 7.87
N THR A 7 11.83 -17.56 6.63
CA THR A 7 12.77 -16.46 6.36
C THR A 7 12.30 -15.16 7.00
N TYR A 8 11.03 -14.78 6.84
CA TYR A 8 10.52 -13.55 7.45
C TYR A 8 10.55 -13.60 8.97
N ILE A 9 10.14 -14.73 9.58
CA ILE A 9 10.18 -14.92 11.04
C ILE A 9 11.63 -14.82 11.55
N SER A 10 12.58 -15.50 10.90
CA SER A 10 13.99 -15.43 11.26
C SER A 10 14.57 -14.02 11.14
N VAL A 11 14.27 -13.32 10.04
CA VAL A 11 14.69 -11.92 9.84
C VAL A 11 14.11 -11.01 10.90
N TYR A 12 12.83 -11.17 11.25
CA TYR A 12 12.19 -10.39 12.31
C TYR A 12 12.92 -10.57 13.65
N HIS A 13 13.11 -11.82 14.09
CA HIS A 13 13.75 -12.11 15.36
C HIS A 13 15.21 -11.65 15.39
N PHE A 14 15.95 -11.85 14.30
CA PHE A 14 17.34 -11.39 14.21
C PHE A 14 17.46 -9.87 14.36
N ILE A 15 16.63 -9.09 13.64
CA ILE A 15 16.66 -7.63 13.73
C ILE A 15 16.15 -7.15 15.09
N ALA A 16 15.06 -7.74 15.59
CA ALA A 16 14.47 -7.35 16.87
C ALA A 16 15.37 -7.70 18.07
N ALA A 17 16.25 -8.69 17.94
CA ALA A 17 17.24 -9.05 18.97
C ALA A 17 18.48 -8.14 18.94
N THR A 18 18.82 -7.57 17.78
CA THR A 18 20.04 -6.75 17.61
C THR A 18 19.79 -5.24 17.75
N ARG A 19 18.52 -4.81 17.84
CA ARG A 19 18.15 -3.41 17.94
C ARG A 19 16.97 -3.19 18.89
N GLU A 20 17.07 -2.14 19.69
CA GLU A 20 15.92 -1.62 20.43
C GLU A 20 14.99 -0.88 19.46
N LEU A 21 13.79 -1.44 19.29
CA LEU A 21 12.78 -0.93 18.38
C LEU A 21 11.47 -0.73 19.15
N THR A 22 10.84 0.42 18.94
CA THR A 22 9.49 0.67 19.43
C THR A 22 8.50 -0.34 18.85
N PRO A 23 7.36 -0.62 19.51
CA PRO A 23 6.32 -1.52 18.97
C PRO A 23 5.88 -1.12 17.56
N LYS A 24 5.79 0.19 17.30
CA LYS A 24 5.50 0.73 15.97
C LYS A 24 6.59 0.40 14.95
N GLN A 25 7.86 0.58 15.28
CA GLN A 25 8.94 0.22 14.34
C GLN A 25 8.95 -1.28 14.07
N ARG A 26 8.72 -2.12 15.10
CA ARG A 26 8.63 -3.58 14.93
C ARG A 26 7.55 -3.98 13.92
N SER A 27 6.37 -3.34 13.98
CA SER A 27 5.28 -3.61 13.03
C SER A 27 5.58 -3.21 11.57
N TRP A 28 6.63 -2.42 11.32
CA TRP A 28 7.02 -2.00 9.96
C TRP A 28 8.20 -2.79 9.38
N LEU A 29 8.89 -3.61 10.17
CA LEU A 29 10.08 -4.35 9.72
C LEU A 29 9.78 -5.26 8.52
N LEU A 30 8.84 -6.19 8.70
CA LEU A 30 8.50 -7.17 7.67
C LEU A 30 7.89 -6.50 6.44
N THR A 31 6.99 -5.54 6.67
CA THR A 31 6.34 -4.75 5.62
C THR A 31 7.36 -3.99 4.77
N THR A 32 8.42 -3.43 5.37
CA THR A 32 9.46 -2.72 4.62
C THR A 32 10.18 -3.66 3.65
N VAL A 33 10.60 -4.84 4.12
CA VAL A 33 11.30 -5.83 3.29
C VAL A 33 10.37 -6.37 2.19
N ALA A 34 9.15 -6.76 2.55
CA ALA A 34 8.21 -7.36 1.62
C ALA A 34 7.78 -6.39 0.51
N SER A 35 7.42 -5.15 0.88
CA SER A 35 7.01 -4.13 -0.10
C SER A 35 8.17 -3.74 -1.02
N ALA A 36 9.42 -3.70 -0.54
CA ALA A 36 10.59 -3.50 -1.39
C ALA A 36 10.74 -4.64 -2.42
N VAL A 37 10.73 -5.89 -1.95
CA VAL A 37 10.90 -7.07 -2.82
C VAL A 37 9.80 -7.13 -3.88
N VAL A 38 8.54 -6.98 -3.51
CA VAL A 38 7.40 -7.04 -4.44
C VAL A 38 7.42 -5.88 -5.43
N THR A 39 7.76 -4.67 -4.98
CA THR A 39 7.91 -3.51 -5.86
C THR A 39 8.99 -3.77 -6.92
N LEU A 40 10.17 -4.24 -6.51
CA LEU A 40 11.28 -4.52 -7.43
C LEU A 40 10.94 -5.68 -8.39
N ALA A 41 10.34 -6.76 -7.88
CA ALA A 41 9.94 -7.90 -8.69
C ALA A 41 8.84 -7.56 -9.72
N SER A 42 8.05 -6.51 -9.48
CA SER A 42 7.02 -6.05 -10.42
C SER A 42 7.58 -5.34 -11.66
N LEU A 43 8.81 -4.81 -11.60
CA LEU A 43 9.37 -3.93 -12.62
C LEU A 43 9.40 -4.54 -14.04
N PRO A 44 9.76 -5.83 -14.25
CA PRO A 44 9.72 -6.43 -15.59
C PRO A 44 8.31 -6.43 -16.20
N PHE A 45 7.27 -6.59 -15.39
CA PHE A 45 5.87 -6.60 -15.85
C PHE A 45 5.37 -5.18 -16.14
N VAL A 46 5.74 -4.21 -15.29
CA VAL A 46 5.49 -2.79 -15.54
C VAL A 46 6.17 -2.33 -16.83
N TRP A 47 7.40 -2.78 -17.07
CA TRP A 47 8.14 -2.48 -18.29
C TRP A 47 7.41 -2.96 -19.55
N ASP A 48 6.91 -4.21 -19.56
CA ASP A 48 6.12 -4.71 -20.68
C ASP A 48 4.86 -3.90 -20.90
N TYR A 49 4.14 -3.59 -19.82
CA TYR A 49 2.92 -2.77 -19.87
C TYR A 49 3.18 -1.38 -20.48
N LEU A 50 4.27 -0.72 -20.08
CA LEU A 50 4.63 0.59 -20.64
C LEU A 50 5.07 0.46 -22.11
N ARG A 51 5.86 -0.56 -22.45
CA ARG A 51 6.33 -0.80 -23.82
C ARG A 51 5.18 -1.16 -24.77
N SER A 52 4.14 -1.82 -24.26
CA SER A 52 2.92 -2.15 -25.00
C SER A 52 1.89 -1.01 -25.05
N ARG A 53 2.25 0.20 -24.60
CA ARG A 53 1.36 1.38 -24.54
C ARG A 53 0.12 1.16 -23.67
N GLY A 54 0.27 0.37 -22.61
CA GLY A 54 -0.79 0.11 -21.63
C GLY A 54 -1.66 -1.10 -21.94
N ASP A 55 -1.20 -2.03 -22.79
CA ASP A 55 -1.91 -3.28 -23.06
C ASP A 55 -1.52 -4.37 -22.05
N VAL A 56 -2.47 -4.72 -21.18
CA VAL A 56 -2.30 -5.78 -20.16
C VAL A 56 -2.17 -7.18 -20.77
N ALA A 57 -2.66 -7.40 -21.99
CA ALA A 57 -2.53 -8.68 -22.69
C ALA A 57 -1.08 -8.96 -23.13
N GLN A 58 -0.25 -7.92 -23.23
CA GLN A 58 1.16 -8.03 -23.61
C GLN A 58 2.11 -8.19 -22.42
N VAL A 59 1.59 -8.21 -21.18
CA VAL A 59 2.41 -8.40 -19.99
C VAL A 59 2.90 -9.85 -19.92
N ARG A 60 4.22 -10.06 -19.82
CA ARG A 60 4.79 -11.42 -19.74
C ARG A 60 4.21 -12.22 -18.57
N SER A 61 4.15 -13.54 -18.75
CA SER A 61 3.77 -14.46 -17.67
C SER A 61 4.90 -14.69 -16.66
N SER A 62 6.16 -14.79 -17.11
CA SER A 62 7.36 -15.06 -16.28
C SER A 62 7.07 -15.99 -15.08
N PRO A 63 6.67 -17.25 -15.33
CA PRO A 63 6.00 -18.09 -14.34
C PRO A 63 6.85 -18.33 -13.08
N HIS A 64 8.17 -18.48 -13.21
CA HIS A 64 9.07 -18.65 -12.08
C HIS A 64 9.13 -17.41 -11.19
N LEU A 65 9.39 -16.23 -11.76
CA LEU A 65 9.45 -14.97 -11.01
C LEU A 65 8.10 -14.66 -10.37
N ALA A 66 7.02 -14.77 -11.15
CA ALA A 66 5.67 -14.52 -10.67
C ALA A 66 5.32 -15.44 -9.49
N TYR A 67 5.53 -16.76 -9.63
CA TYR A 67 5.27 -17.73 -8.57
C TYR A 67 6.10 -17.45 -7.31
N MET A 68 7.41 -17.23 -7.46
CA MET A 68 8.30 -16.97 -6.33
C MET A 68 7.88 -15.70 -5.57
N THR A 69 7.67 -14.59 -6.28
CA THR A 69 7.24 -13.32 -5.68
C THR A 69 5.91 -13.47 -4.94
N ASN A 70 4.94 -14.17 -5.54
CA ASN A 70 3.63 -14.41 -4.92
C ASN A 70 3.77 -15.26 -3.64
N ARG A 71 4.62 -16.30 -3.63
CA ARG A 71 4.88 -17.12 -2.44
C ARG A 71 5.69 -16.39 -1.37
N ILE A 72 6.59 -15.50 -1.76
CA ILE A 72 7.28 -14.60 -0.83
C ILE A 72 6.26 -13.67 -0.17
N PHE A 73 5.41 -13.02 -0.96
CA PHE A 73 4.39 -12.12 -0.43
C PHE A 73 3.40 -12.82 0.51
N GLN A 74 2.89 -14.02 0.14
CA GLN A 74 2.07 -14.81 1.07
C GLN A 74 2.80 -15.18 2.37
N GLY A 75 4.08 -15.56 2.28
CA GLY A 75 4.89 -15.85 3.46
C GLY A 75 4.99 -14.64 4.38
N TYR A 76 5.16 -13.45 3.81
CA TYR A 76 5.11 -12.18 4.54
C TYR A 76 3.76 -11.96 5.23
N LEU A 77 2.64 -12.10 4.53
CA LEU A 77 1.30 -11.86 5.10
C LEU A 77 1.03 -12.74 6.32
N ILE A 78 1.40 -14.03 6.22
CA ILE A 78 1.26 -14.97 7.34
C ILE A 78 2.23 -14.60 8.48
N ALA A 79 3.48 -14.26 8.16
CA ALA A 79 4.46 -13.85 9.15
C ALA A 79 4.02 -12.59 9.91
N ASP A 80 3.53 -11.56 9.20
CA ASP A 80 3.14 -10.29 9.79
C ASP A 80 1.88 -10.42 10.68
N ILE A 81 0.88 -11.19 10.27
CA ILE A 81 -0.26 -11.55 11.13
C ILE A 81 0.24 -12.30 12.38
N SER A 82 1.14 -13.26 12.22
CA SER A 82 1.64 -14.09 13.34
C SER A 82 2.45 -13.25 14.33
N MET A 83 3.41 -12.46 13.84
CA MET A 83 4.21 -11.56 14.68
C MET A 83 3.35 -10.45 15.27
N GLY A 84 2.36 -9.96 14.53
CA GLY A 84 1.37 -9.02 15.00
C GLY A 84 0.55 -9.56 16.16
N LEU A 85 0.10 -10.81 16.12
CA LEU A 85 -0.63 -11.44 17.22
C LEU A 85 0.22 -11.52 18.51
N ILE A 86 1.52 -11.79 18.37
CA ILE A 86 2.41 -12.09 19.49
C ILE A 86 3.05 -10.82 20.08
N TYR A 87 3.54 -9.90 19.24
CA TYR A 87 4.46 -8.83 19.65
C TYR A 87 3.92 -7.41 19.52
N TYR A 88 2.98 -7.15 18.61
CA TYR A 88 2.52 -5.78 18.32
C TYR A 88 1.04 -5.71 17.94
N ARG A 89 0.19 -6.45 18.67
CA ARG A 89 -1.24 -6.62 18.36
C ARG A 89 -1.98 -5.30 18.19
N GLU A 90 -1.66 -4.32 19.04
CA GLU A 90 -2.26 -2.98 19.01
C GLU A 90 -1.91 -2.16 17.76
N GLN A 91 -0.82 -2.52 17.06
CA GLN A 91 -0.39 -1.85 15.84
C GLN A 91 -1.07 -2.41 14.58
N VAL A 92 -1.72 -3.58 14.68
CA VAL A 92 -2.41 -4.22 13.55
C VAL A 92 -3.88 -3.80 13.53
N GLY A 93 -4.20 -2.80 12.71
CA GLY A 93 -5.58 -2.34 12.53
C GLY A 93 -6.48 -3.42 11.91
N LEU A 94 -7.78 -3.39 12.25
CA LEU A 94 -8.77 -4.35 11.75
C LEU A 94 -8.82 -4.42 10.22
N LEU A 95 -9.09 -3.27 9.58
CA LEU A 95 -9.22 -3.21 8.14
C LEU A 95 -7.86 -3.18 7.43
N THR A 96 -6.89 -2.45 7.99
CA THR A 96 -5.58 -2.20 7.38
C THR A 96 -4.59 -3.34 7.53
N GLY A 97 -4.79 -4.22 8.52
CA GLY A 97 -3.92 -5.36 8.81
C GLY A 97 -4.69 -6.67 8.73
N TRP A 98 -5.55 -6.97 9.71
CA TRP A 98 -6.17 -8.30 9.84
C TRP A 98 -6.97 -8.73 8.61
N VAL A 99 -7.96 -7.92 8.21
CA VAL A 99 -8.83 -8.24 7.06
C VAL A 99 -8.04 -8.16 5.76
N HIS A 100 -7.24 -7.10 5.58
CA HIS A 100 -6.43 -6.90 4.38
C HIS A 100 -5.45 -8.06 4.14
N HIS A 101 -4.63 -8.41 5.13
CA HIS A 101 -3.62 -9.47 4.97
C HIS A 101 -4.28 -10.84 4.80
N SER A 102 -5.36 -11.14 5.54
CA SER A 102 -6.10 -12.39 5.38
C SER A 102 -6.68 -12.52 3.98
N LEU A 103 -7.35 -11.48 3.47
CA LEU A 103 -7.92 -11.47 2.12
C LEU A 103 -6.84 -11.70 1.06
N TYR A 104 -5.70 -11.02 1.19
CA TYR A 104 -4.62 -11.12 0.21
C TYR A 104 -3.95 -12.51 0.20
N ILE A 105 -3.93 -13.25 1.31
CA ILE A 105 -3.49 -14.66 1.30
C ILE A 105 -4.32 -15.47 0.29
N PHE A 106 -5.64 -15.32 0.33
CA PHE A 106 -6.57 -16.02 -0.57
C PHE A 106 -6.50 -15.50 -2.00
N VAL A 107 -6.43 -14.18 -2.21
CA VAL A 107 -6.30 -13.58 -3.55
C VAL A 107 -5.05 -14.09 -4.26
N VAL A 108 -3.92 -14.14 -3.55
CA VAL A 108 -2.67 -14.64 -4.13
C VAL A 108 -2.74 -16.14 -4.42
N GLU A 109 -3.37 -16.93 -3.53
CA GLU A 109 -3.52 -18.36 -3.75
C GLU A 109 -4.39 -18.63 -4.98
N LEU A 110 -5.48 -17.88 -5.14
CA LEU A 110 -6.33 -17.92 -6.31
C LEU A 110 -5.55 -17.53 -7.58
N ALA A 111 -4.76 -16.46 -7.54
CA ALA A 111 -3.95 -16.03 -8.66
C ALA A 111 -2.95 -17.12 -9.09
N ILE A 112 -2.29 -17.79 -8.14
CA ILE A 112 -1.38 -18.91 -8.44
C ILE A 112 -2.15 -20.07 -9.07
N ARG A 113 -3.27 -20.50 -8.47
CA ARG A 113 -4.05 -21.66 -8.96
C ARG A 113 -4.68 -21.44 -10.34
N ARG A 114 -4.96 -20.19 -10.70
CA ARG A 114 -5.51 -19.81 -12.02
C ARG A 114 -4.44 -19.42 -13.03
N SER A 115 -3.15 -19.61 -12.73
CA SER A 115 -2.02 -19.18 -13.58
C SER A 115 -1.98 -17.66 -13.86
N TRP A 116 -2.54 -16.87 -12.95
CA TRP A 116 -2.58 -15.39 -12.97
C TRP A 116 -1.58 -14.76 -12.00
N ALA A 117 -0.59 -15.52 -11.51
CA ALA A 117 0.43 -15.00 -10.59
C ALA A 117 1.17 -13.77 -11.16
N HIS A 118 1.29 -13.68 -12.49
CA HIS A 118 1.92 -12.55 -13.19
C HIS A 118 1.08 -11.27 -13.11
N ILE A 119 -0.26 -11.38 -13.14
CA ILE A 119 -1.17 -10.25 -12.92
C ILE A 119 -0.97 -9.70 -11.50
N PHE A 120 -0.91 -10.59 -10.50
CA PHE A 120 -0.63 -10.17 -9.13
C PHE A 120 0.76 -9.53 -9.01
N CYS A 121 1.77 -10.11 -9.66
CA CYS A 121 3.13 -9.58 -9.62
C CYS A 121 3.24 -8.21 -10.28
N PHE A 122 2.55 -7.99 -11.40
CA PHE A 122 2.40 -6.68 -12.04
C PHE A 122 1.76 -5.66 -11.10
N CYS A 123 0.65 -6.03 -10.46
CA CYS A 123 0.00 -5.22 -9.42
C CYS A 123 0.92 -4.92 -8.22
N GLY A 124 2.02 -5.66 -8.05
CA GLY A 124 3.02 -5.44 -7.01
C GLY A 124 3.66 -4.04 -7.00
N ILE A 125 3.64 -3.31 -8.12
CA ILE A 125 4.08 -1.90 -8.16
C ILE A 125 3.25 -0.99 -7.24
N MET A 126 2.01 -1.41 -6.91
CA MET A 126 1.15 -0.73 -5.95
C MET A 126 1.68 -0.80 -4.51
N GLU A 127 2.70 -1.61 -4.22
CA GLU A 127 3.39 -1.63 -2.92
C GLU A 127 4.43 -0.53 -2.75
N LEU A 128 4.82 0.18 -3.81
CA LEU A 128 5.76 1.31 -3.74
C LEU A 128 5.41 2.36 -2.67
N PRO A 129 4.16 2.88 -2.57
CA PRO A 129 3.79 3.78 -1.49
C PRO A 129 3.93 3.14 -0.09
N THR A 130 3.65 1.84 0.05
CA THR A 130 3.83 1.10 1.31
C THR A 130 5.30 1.04 1.68
N PHE A 131 6.19 0.79 0.71
CA PHE A 131 7.63 0.81 0.93
C PHE A 131 8.10 2.18 1.44
N ILE A 132 7.68 3.26 0.77
CA ILE A 132 8.03 4.64 1.16
C ILE A 132 7.53 4.95 2.58
N LEU A 133 6.30 4.54 2.92
CA LEU A 133 5.73 4.77 4.25
C LEU A 133 6.42 3.95 5.34
N SER A 134 6.72 2.68 5.06
CA SER A 134 7.29 1.74 6.01
C SER A 134 8.75 2.08 6.33
N ILE A 135 9.56 2.41 5.31
CA ILE A 135 10.95 2.82 5.53
C ILE A 135 11.04 4.14 6.31
N ALA A 136 10.14 5.09 6.05
CA ALA A 136 10.04 6.34 6.81
C ALA A 136 9.56 6.13 8.26
N SER A 137 8.85 5.02 8.53
CA SER A 137 8.43 4.64 9.88
C SER A 137 9.55 3.97 10.67
N LEU A 138 10.50 3.33 10.00
CA LEU A 138 11.72 2.81 10.60
C LEU A 138 12.77 3.91 10.85
N ASN A 139 12.94 4.80 9.86
CA ASN A 139 13.86 5.94 9.94
C ASN A 139 13.13 7.25 9.57
N PRO A 140 12.76 8.08 10.56
CA PRO A 140 12.07 9.35 10.33
C PRO A 140 12.80 10.33 9.41
N ALA A 141 14.14 10.23 9.28
CA ALA A 141 14.90 11.09 8.38
C ALA A 141 14.56 10.88 6.90
N LEU A 142 14.01 9.72 6.54
CA LEU A 142 13.60 9.38 5.17
C LEU A 142 12.15 9.82 4.86
N ARG A 143 11.49 10.52 5.79
CA ARG A 143 10.08 10.86 5.64
C ARG A 143 9.84 11.95 4.60
N SER A 144 9.18 11.58 3.51
CA SER A 144 8.60 12.52 2.55
C SER A 144 7.10 12.25 2.36
N ASN A 145 6.26 13.15 2.88
CA ASN A 145 4.81 13.02 2.71
C ASN A 145 4.41 13.20 1.23
N VAL A 146 5.13 14.04 0.47
CA VAL A 146 4.82 14.31 -0.94
C VAL A 146 5.15 13.08 -1.78
N THR A 147 6.32 12.48 -1.60
CA THR A 147 6.72 11.26 -2.31
C THR A 147 5.75 10.11 -2.03
N PHE A 148 5.34 9.94 -0.77
CA PHE A 148 4.29 8.99 -0.40
C PHE A 148 2.96 9.29 -1.13
N ALA A 149 2.47 10.53 -1.11
CA ALA A 149 1.18 10.88 -1.68
C ALA A 149 1.14 10.75 -3.21
N VAL A 150 2.19 11.20 -3.90
CA VAL A 150 2.30 11.10 -5.37
C VAL A 150 2.39 9.65 -5.79
N SER A 151 3.24 8.85 -5.15
CA SER A 151 3.34 7.41 -5.46
C SER A 151 2.04 6.67 -5.19
N PHE A 152 1.37 6.96 -4.07
CA PHE A 152 0.05 6.38 -3.74
C PHE A 152 -0.99 6.75 -4.80
N PHE A 153 -1.08 8.02 -5.18
CA PHE A 153 -2.02 8.46 -6.20
C PHE A 153 -1.75 7.79 -7.55
N ALA A 154 -0.49 7.79 -8.00
CA ALA A 154 -0.13 7.21 -9.29
C ALA A 154 -0.41 5.71 -9.35
N THR A 155 0.00 4.93 -8.34
CA THR A 155 -0.09 3.46 -8.40
C THR A 155 -1.40 2.92 -7.83
N ARG A 156 -1.84 3.39 -6.67
CA ARG A 156 -3.01 2.83 -5.97
C ARG A 156 -4.35 3.47 -6.35
N ILE A 157 -4.33 4.62 -7.02
CA ILE A 157 -5.53 5.29 -7.55
C ILE A 157 -5.57 5.21 -9.07
N VAL A 158 -4.68 5.91 -9.78
CA VAL A 158 -4.75 6.04 -11.24
C VAL A 158 -4.52 4.70 -11.93
N LEU A 159 -3.35 4.07 -11.69
CA LEU A 159 -3.06 2.77 -12.29
C LEU A 159 -4.11 1.72 -11.89
N HIS A 160 -4.54 1.70 -10.62
CA HIS A 160 -5.56 0.76 -10.16
C HIS A 160 -6.88 0.86 -10.95
N VAL A 161 -7.40 2.08 -11.16
CA VAL A 161 -8.60 2.30 -11.98
C VAL A 161 -8.36 1.90 -13.43
N VAL A 162 -7.20 2.24 -14.00
CA VAL A 162 -6.83 1.83 -15.36
C VAL A 162 -6.81 0.31 -15.49
N LEU A 163 -6.29 -0.42 -14.50
CA LEU A 163 -6.27 -1.89 -14.52
C LEU A 163 -7.68 -2.49 -14.40
N ILE A 164 -8.56 -1.90 -13.57
CA ILE A 164 -9.96 -2.33 -13.51
C ILE A 164 -10.60 -2.25 -14.91
N VAL A 165 -10.50 -1.09 -15.56
CA VAL A 165 -11.05 -0.90 -16.92
C VAL A 165 -10.37 -1.85 -17.90
N SER A 166 -9.05 -1.96 -17.85
CA SER A 166 -8.27 -2.81 -18.76
C SER A 166 -8.71 -4.27 -18.68
N TYR A 167 -8.93 -4.83 -17.49
CA TYR A 167 -9.39 -6.21 -17.33
C TYR A 167 -10.91 -6.40 -17.54
N LEU A 168 -11.69 -5.33 -17.67
CA LEU A 168 -13.08 -5.40 -18.11
C LEU A 168 -13.21 -5.46 -19.64
N LEU A 169 -12.27 -4.85 -20.37
CA LEU A 169 -12.30 -4.83 -21.83
C LEU A 169 -12.26 -6.25 -22.42
N PRO A 170 -13.17 -6.61 -23.35
CA PRO A 170 -13.27 -7.97 -23.87
C PRO A 170 -11.96 -8.51 -24.47
N TYR A 171 -11.26 -7.68 -25.26
CA TYR A 171 -9.97 -8.04 -25.86
C TYR A 171 -8.95 -8.47 -24.80
N ASN A 172 -8.71 -7.64 -23.79
CA ASN A 172 -7.77 -7.93 -22.73
C ASN A 172 -8.19 -9.14 -21.90
N ARG A 173 -9.48 -9.30 -21.65
CA ARG A 173 -10.00 -10.42 -20.86
C ARG A 173 -9.75 -11.76 -21.53
N VAL A 174 -10.07 -11.86 -22.82
CA VAL A 174 -9.85 -13.09 -23.59
C VAL A 174 -8.37 -13.45 -23.61
N ASN A 175 -7.49 -12.47 -23.83
CA ASN A 175 -6.07 -12.70 -24.03
C ASN A 175 -5.25 -12.82 -22.73
N ALA A 176 -5.61 -12.09 -21.66
CA ALA A 176 -4.86 -12.07 -20.39
C ALA A 176 -5.44 -12.99 -19.32
N THR A 177 -6.77 -13.24 -19.33
CA THR A 177 -7.47 -13.93 -18.23
C THR A 177 -8.32 -15.11 -18.69
N GLN A 178 -8.17 -15.55 -19.94
CA GLN A 178 -8.98 -16.61 -20.56
C GLN A 178 -10.49 -16.29 -20.50
N GLY A 179 -10.84 -15.01 -20.64
CA GLY A 179 -12.22 -14.55 -20.58
C GLY A 179 -12.80 -14.48 -19.17
N SER A 180 -11.99 -14.43 -18.12
CA SER A 180 -12.46 -14.29 -16.73
C SER A 180 -12.60 -12.83 -16.29
N PHE A 181 -13.73 -12.47 -15.68
CA PHE A 181 -13.92 -11.18 -15.01
C PHE A 181 -13.30 -11.11 -13.60
N ILE A 182 -12.80 -12.22 -13.06
CA ILE A 182 -12.35 -12.30 -11.66
C ILE A 182 -11.27 -11.26 -11.33
N PRO A 183 -10.21 -11.04 -12.15
CA PRO A 183 -9.22 -10.02 -11.84
C PRO A 183 -9.82 -8.61 -11.74
N ALA A 184 -10.70 -8.22 -12.66
CA ALA A 184 -11.38 -6.93 -12.61
C ALA A 184 -12.29 -6.80 -11.38
N ALA A 185 -13.03 -7.87 -11.03
CA ALA A 185 -13.90 -7.88 -9.86
C ALA A 185 -13.12 -7.71 -8.55
N LEU A 186 -11.98 -8.42 -8.40
CA LEU A 186 -11.13 -8.32 -7.22
C LEU A 186 -10.50 -6.92 -7.09
N LEU A 187 -9.96 -6.36 -8.18
CA LEU A 187 -9.44 -5.00 -8.20
C LEU A 187 -10.52 -3.99 -7.81
N SER A 188 -11.73 -4.15 -8.36
CA SER A 188 -12.88 -3.29 -8.02
C SER A 188 -13.29 -3.40 -6.56
N LEU A 189 -13.26 -4.60 -5.97
CA LEU A 189 -13.58 -4.81 -4.56
C LEU A 189 -12.54 -4.18 -3.61
N ILE A 190 -11.27 -4.19 -4.00
CA ILE A 190 -10.17 -3.65 -3.19
C ILE A 190 -10.07 -2.13 -3.30
N PHE A 191 -10.42 -1.56 -4.47
CA PHE A 191 -10.26 -0.13 -4.76
C PHE A 191 -10.86 0.84 -3.72
N PRO A 192 -12.09 0.64 -3.19
CA PRO A 192 -12.67 1.54 -2.19
C PRO A 192 -11.78 1.79 -0.98
N MET A 193 -11.08 0.75 -0.51
CA MET A 193 -10.13 0.87 0.60
C MET A 193 -8.97 1.81 0.24
N HIS A 194 -8.38 1.68 -0.96
CA HIS A 194 -7.33 2.59 -1.42
C HIS A 194 -7.85 4.03 -1.58
N ALA A 195 -9.06 4.21 -2.11
CA ALA A 195 -9.68 5.53 -2.24
C ALA A 195 -9.90 6.21 -0.88
N VAL A 196 -10.42 5.47 0.12
CA VAL A 196 -10.61 5.98 1.49
C VAL A 196 -9.28 6.37 2.12
N TRP A 197 -8.24 5.55 1.97
CA TRP A 197 -6.90 5.87 2.50
C TRP A 197 -6.30 7.12 1.84
N PHE A 198 -6.44 7.26 0.52
CA PHE A 198 -5.97 8.45 -0.17
C PHE A 198 -6.75 9.71 0.24
N ALA A 199 -8.07 9.61 0.40
CA ALA A 199 -8.89 10.70 0.94
C ALA A 199 -8.42 11.11 2.35
N GLY A 200 -8.08 10.14 3.21
CA GLY A 200 -7.47 10.39 4.51
C GLY A 200 -6.12 11.11 4.42
N CYS A 201 -5.28 10.71 3.46
CA CYS A 201 -4.00 11.36 3.17
C CYS A 201 -4.20 12.85 2.81
N VAL A 202 -5.08 13.13 1.85
CA VAL A 202 -5.41 14.50 1.40
C VAL A 202 -5.98 15.34 2.55
N LYS A 203 -6.94 14.80 3.31
CA LYS A 203 -7.48 15.48 4.51
C LYS A 203 -6.37 15.84 5.50
N GLY A 204 -5.39 14.95 5.68
CA GLY A 204 -4.20 15.20 6.50
C GLY A 204 -3.35 16.36 5.99
N PHE A 205 -3.15 16.49 4.66
CA PHE A 205 -2.47 17.64 4.07
C PHE A 205 -3.21 18.94 4.30
N ILE A 206 -4.53 18.96 4.03
CA ILE A 206 -5.38 20.13 4.22
C ILE A 206 -5.35 20.59 5.67
N LYS A 207 -5.51 19.67 6.63
CA LYS A 207 -5.46 19.98 8.07
C LYS A 207 -4.12 20.62 8.46
N ARG A 208 -2.99 20.06 8.00
CA ARG A 208 -1.65 20.61 8.29
C ARG A 208 -1.40 21.95 7.62
N HIS A 209 -1.93 22.17 6.42
CA HIS A 209 -1.81 23.45 5.73
C HIS A 209 -2.62 24.54 6.44
N ARG A 210 -3.87 24.25 6.81
CA ARG A 210 -4.72 25.16 7.58
C ARG A 210 -4.13 25.52 8.95
N ALA A 211 -3.49 24.58 9.63
CA ALA A 211 -2.83 24.85 10.91
C ALA A 211 -1.59 25.76 10.80
N LYS A 212 -1.00 25.89 9.60
CA LYS A 212 0.13 26.79 9.33
C LYS A 212 -0.31 28.20 8.92
N VAL A 213 -1.55 28.36 8.46
CA VAL A 213 -2.14 29.67 8.21
C VAL A 213 -2.72 30.13 9.56
N PRO A 214 -2.12 31.14 10.24
CA PRO A 214 -2.72 31.65 11.46
C PRO A 214 -4.15 32.06 11.15
N ALA A 215 -5.11 31.59 11.96
CA ALA A 215 -6.47 32.08 11.91
C ALA A 215 -6.38 33.61 11.98
N ALA A 216 -6.95 34.32 11.00
CA ALA A 216 -7.01 35.76 11.04
C ALA A 216 -7.64 36.15 12.37
N THR A 217 -6.82 36.64 13.29
CA THR A 217 -7.26 37.15 14.57
C THR A 217 -8.18 38.30 14.24
N PHE A 218 -9.49 38.09 14.39
CA PHE A 218 -10.41 39.21 14.49
C PHE A 218 -9.93 40.00 15.71
N ILE A 219 -9.20 41.09 15.45
CA ILE A 219 -8.96 42.12 16.45
C ILE A 219 -10.34 42.70 16.71
N ALA A 220 -11.02 42.19 17.73
CA ALA A 220 -12.15 42.89 18.32
C ALA A 220 -11.56 44.18 18.91
N ILE A 221 -11.72 45.28 18.18
CA ILE A 221 -11.49 46.61 18.72
C ILE A 221 -12.58 46.81 19.77
N GLU A 222 -12.30 46.46 21.02
CA GLU A 222 -13.05 47.00 22.15
C GLU A 222 -12.78 48.51 22.16
N ILE A 223 -13.70 49.27 21.58
CA ILE A 223 -13.78 50.71 21.78
C ILE A 223 -14.23 50.89 23.22
N SER A 224 -13.27 51.07 24.13
CA SER A 224 -13.54 51.57 25.48
C SER A 224 -14.13 52.98 25.35
N ALA A 225 -15.45 53.09 25.50
CA ALA A 225 -16.08 54.38 25.74
C ALA A 225 -15.77 54.78 27.19
N GLU A 226 -14.90 55.78 27.38
CA GLU A 226 -14.74 56.43 28.68
C GLU A 226 -16.06 57.10 29.09
N PRO A 227 -16.45 57.04 30.37
CA PRO A 227 -17.62 57.77 30.84
C PRO A 227 -17.33 59.27 30.89
N VAL A 228 -18.15 60.03 30.16
CA VAL A 228 -18.20 61.50 30.21
C VAL A 228 -18.57 61.94 31.63
N PRO A 229 -17.78 62.79 32.32
CA PRO A 229 -18.19 63.35 33.60
C PRO A 229 -19.33 64.34 33.38
N THR A 230 -20.45 64.14 34.06
CA THR A 230 -21.54 65.13 34.12
C THR A 230 -21.18 66.28 35.07
N PRO A 231 -21.60 67.53 34.76
CA PRO A 231 -21.27 68.74 35.51
C PRO A 231 -21.90 68.79 36.91
#